data_AF-A0A2D6UAD7-F1
#
_entry.id   AF-A0A2D6UAD7-F1
#
_cell.length_a   1.000
_cell.length_b   1.000
_cell.length_c   1.000
_cell.angle_alpha   90.00
_cell.angle_beta   90.00
_cell.angle_gamma   90.00
#
_symmetry.space_group_name_H-M   'P 1'
#
loop_
_entity.id
_entity.type
_entity.pdbx_description
1 polymer ?
#
loop_
_entity_poly.entity_id
_entity_poly.type
_entity_poly.pdbx_seq_one_letter_code
_entity_poly.pdbx_strand_id
1 'polypeptide(L)' 'LLGSVIGAPETWGLDAAFPAAFVALLGPHIRKRPGQVAAVVGAALAVAFTPIAPAGVPLLVAAFAVIPGWLVGRGEAAA' A
#
# COMPACT_ATOMS: atom_id res chain seq x y z
N LEU A 1 35.24 -3.83 6.58
CA LEU A 1 35.39 -3.23 7.93
C LEU A 1 34.80 -1.81 8.06
N LEU A 2 34.17 -1.22 7.02
CA LEU A 2 33.56 0.12 7.10
C LEU A 2 32.17 0.15 7.79
N GLY A 3 31.52 -1.01 7.95
CA GLY A 3 30.17 -1.10 8.52
C GLY A 3 30.04 -0.68 9.99
N SER A 4 31.14 -0.68 10.76
CA SER A 4 31.15 -0.26 12.17
C SER A 4 31.20 1.27 12.36
N VAL A 5 31.50 2.04 11.31
CA VAL A 5 31.64 3.51 11.38
C VAL A 5 30.33 4.22 11.02
N ILE A 6 29.42 3.54 10.31
CA ILE A 6 28.16 4.12 9.79
C ILE A 6 27.01 4.09 10.82
N GLY A 7 27.22 3.49 12.00
CA GLY A 7 26.14 3.28 12.97
C GLY A 7 25.13 2.25 12.48
N ALA A 8 24.28 1.75 13.38
CA ALA A 8 23.32 0.71 13.03
C ALA A 8 22.33 1.26 11.98
N PRO A 9 22.15 0.64 10.80
CA PRO A 9 21.30 1.17 9.72
C PRO A 9 19.84 1.42 10.16
N GLU A 10 19.38 0.67 11.15
CA GLU A 10 18.12 0.85 11.87
C GLU A 10 17.94 2.24 12.52
N THR A 11 19.01 2.92 12.95
CA THR A 11 18.92 4.30 13.49
C THR A 11 18.60 5.34 12.42
N TRP A 12 18.84 5.02 11.14
CA TRP A 12 18.57 5.90 10.01
C TRP A 12 17.18 5.68 9.39
N GLY A 13 16.34 4.84 10.00
CA GLY A 13 15.01 4.54 9.50
C GLY A 13 15.02 3.71 8.22
N LEU A 14 16.12 3.00 7.94
CA LEU A 14 16.23 2.11 6.77
C LEU A 14 15.20 0.96 6.82
N ASP A 15 14.66 0.64 7.99
CA ASP A 15 13.53 -0.29 8.17
C ASP A 15 12.22 0.21 7.53
N ALA A 16 12.02 1.53 7.46
CA ALA A 16 10.86 2.16 6.85
C ALA A 16 11.08 2.56 5.37
N ALA A 17 12.30 2.40 4.84
CA ALA A 17 12.64 2.83 3.48
C ALA A 17 11.78 2.10 2.41
N PHE A 18 11.51 0.82 2.62
CA PHE A 18 10.69 0.03 1.69
C PHE A 18 9.21 0.47 1.70
N PRO A 19 8.53 0.57 2.85
CA PRO A 19 7.18 1.18 2.92
C PRO A 19 7.12 2.59 2.32
N ALA A 20 8.13 3.43 2.58
CA ALA A 20 8.17 4.80 2.07
C ALA A 20 8.27 4.83 0.54
N ALA A 21 9.13 3.99 -0.05
CA ALA A 21 9.24 3.84 -1.50
C ALA A 21 7.93 3.35 -2.12
N PHE A 22 7.24 2.40 -1.49
CA PHE A 22 5.93 1.92 -1.94
C PHE A 22 4.88 3.04 -1.95
N VAL A 23 4.79 3.84 -0.87
CA VAL A 23 3.86 4.98 -0.80
C VAL A 23 4.20 6.03 -1.86
N ALA A 24 5.48 6.29 -2.12
CA ALA A 24 5.91 7.21 -3.18
C ALA A 24 5.46 6.73 -4.58
N LEU A 25 5.58 5.42 -4.86
CA LEU A 25 5.11 4.80 -6.10
C LEU A 25 3.57 4.81 -6.23
N LEU A 26 2.87 4.78 -5.10
CA LEU A 26 1.42 4.85 -5.07
C LEU A 26 0.88 6.26 -5.43
N GLY A 27 1.68 7.30 -5.18
CA GLY A 27 1.35 8.71 -5.43
C GLY A 27 0.58 9.01 -6.74
N PRO A 28 1.10 8.67 -7.93
CA PRO A 28 0.39 8.91 -9.19
C PRO A 28 -0.92 8.10 -9.32
N HIS A 29 -1.01 6.92 -8.71
CA HIS A 29 -2.17 6.03 -8.82
C HIS A 29 -3.36 6.53 -8.00
N ILE A 30 -3.13 7.14 -6.84
CA ILE A 30 -4.19 7.69 -5.96
C ILE A 30 -4.68 9.09 -6.35
N ARG A 31 -4.16 9.67 -7.44
CA ARG A 31 -4.63 10.96 -7.97
C ARG A 31 -5.94 10.84 -8.75
N LYS A 32 -6.36 9.63 -9.10
CA LYS A 32 -7.60 9.36 -9.84
C LYS A 32 -8.65 8.74 -8.91
N ARG A 33 -9.93 9.03 -9.16
CA ARG A 33 -11.08 8.50 -8.39
C ARG A 33 -11.03 6.97 -8.22
N PRO A 34 -10.74 6.16 -9.26
CA PRO A 34 -10.63 4.70 -9.14
C PRO A 34 -9.53 4.28 -8.16
N GLY A 35 -8.38 4.95 -8.21
CA GLY A 35 -7.24 4.67 -7.34
C GLY A 35 -7.48 5.06 -5.89
N GLN A 36 -8.22 6.16 -5.64
CA GLN A 36 -8.63 6.56 -4.28
C GLN A 36 -9.56 5.52 -3.65
N VAL A 37 -10.54 5.04 -4.40
CA VAL A 37 -11.50 4.02 -3.94
C VAL A 37 -10.77 2.72 -3.63
N ALA A 38 -9.91 2.26 -4.54
CA ALA A 38 -9.09 1.07 -4.31
C ALA A 38 -8.17 1.23 -3.08
N ALA A 39 -7.56 2.40 -2.89
CA ALA A 39 -6.69 2.64 -1.73
C ALA A 39 -7.45 2.60 -0.40
N VAL A 40 -8.61 3.26 -0.32
CA VAL A 40 -9.42 3.28 0.92
C VAL A 40 -9.96 1.89 1.25
N VAL A 41 -10.50 1.18 0.26
CA VAL A 41 -11.03 -0.18 0.49
C VAL A 41 -9.90 -1.14 0.84
N GLY A 42 -8.75 -1.07 0.15
CA GLY A 42 -7.60 -1.92 0.40
C GLY A 42 -7.02 -1.69 1.80
N ALA A 43 -6.92 -0.42 2.23
CA ALA A 43 -6.49 -0.07 3.58
C ALA A 43 -7.45 -0.61 4.64
N ALA A 44 -8.77 -0.45 4.44
CA ALA A 44 -9.78 -0.98 5.37
C ALA A 44 -9.70 -2.51 5.49
N LEU A 45 -9.55 -3.21 4.36
CA LEU A 45 -9.38 -4.67 4.33
C LEU A 45 -8.11 -5.11 5.05
N ALA A 46 -6.97 -4.46 4.76
CA ALA A 46 -5.71 -4.79 5.42
C ALA A 46 -5.81 -4.63 6.94
N VAL A 47 -6.30 -3.47 7.41
CA VAL A 47 -6.45 -3.17 8.85
C VAL A 47 -7.40 -4.15 9.54
N ALA A 48 -8.53 -4.51 8.89
CA ALA A 48 -9.49 -5.44 9.47
C ALA A 48 -8.92 -6.87 9.62
N PHE A 49 -8.05 -7.30 8.70
CA PHE A 49 -7.48 -8.65 8.70
C PHE A 49 -6.15 -8.76 9.47
N THR A 50 -5.44 -7.65 9.71
CA THR A 50 -4.19 -7.62 10.49
C THR A 50 -4.24 -8.37 11.84
N PRO A 51 -5.28 -8.27 12.68
CA PRO A 51 -5.27 -8.93 14.00
C PRO A 51 -5.49 -10.44 13.96
N ILE A 52 -6.03 -10.98 12.86
CA ILE A 52 -6.47 -12.38 12.77
C ILE A 52 -5.70 -13.21 11.75
N ALA A 53 -5.02 -12.57 10.79
CA ALA A 53 -4.38 -13.25 9.68
C ALA A 53 -2.85 -13.29 9.84
N PRO A 54 -2.18 -14.37 9.36
CA PRO A 54 -0.73 -14.44 9.31
C PRO A 54 -0.10 -13.29 8.51
N ALA A 55 1.17 -12.97 8.81
CA ALA A 55 1.92 -11.96 8.08
C ALA A 55 1.87 -12.21 6.56
N GLY A 56 1.58 -11.16 5.79
CA GLY A 56 1.43 -11.21 4.32
C GLY A 56 0.00 -11.49 3.83
N VAL A 57 -0.84 -12.19 4.59
CA VAL A 57 -2.24 -12.47 4.19
C VAL A 57 -3.10 -11.19 4.08
N PRO A 58 -3.02 -10.22 5.01
CA PRO A 58 -3.76 -8.95 4.87
C PRO A 58 -3.48 -8.23 3.55
N LEU A 59 -2.26 -8.34 3.01
CA LEU A 59 -1.88 -7.72 1.74
C LEU A 59 -2.56 -8.40 0.55
N LEU A 60 -2.68 -9.73 0.58
CA LEU A 60 -3.42 -10.49 -0.43
C LEU A 60 -4.91 -10.15 -0.38
N VAL A 61 -5.48 -10.00 0.82
CA VAL A 61 -6.89 -9.58 0.98
C VAL A 61 -7.10 -8.15 0.45
N ALA A 62 -6.15 -7.24 0.69
CA ALA A 62 -6.23 -5.88 0.17
C ALA A 62 -6.30 -5.81 -1.37
N ALA A 63 -5.75 -6.80 -2.09
CA ALA A 63 -5.81 -6.86 -3.55
C ALA A 63 -7.26 -6.91 -4.11
N PHE A 64 -8.23 -7.43 -3.33
CA PHE A 64 -9.64 -7.43 -3.73
C PHE A 64 -10.23 -6.01 -3.85
N ALA A 65 -9.58 -4.99 -3.30
CA ALA A 65 -9.97 -3.60 -3.48
C ALA A 65 -9.86 -3.08 -4.93
N VAL A 66 -9.21 -3.83 -5.82
CA VAL A 66 -9.22 -3.55 -7.26
C VAL A 66 -10.64 -3.60 -7.84
N ILE A 67 -11.52 -4.43 -7.28
CA ILE A 67 -12.89 -4.62 -7.77
C ILE A 67 -13.69 -3.31 -7.67
N PRO A 68 -13.87 -2.69 -6.48
CA PRO A 68 -14.58 -1.42 -6.38
C PRO A 68 -13.87 -0.27 -7.11
N GLY A 69 -12.53 -0.23 -7.12
CA GLY A 69 -11.79 0.77 -7.90
C GLY A 69 -12.09 0.67 -9.40
N TRP A 70 -12.07 -0.54 -9.94
CA TRP A 70 -12.37 -0.81 -11.34
C TRP A 70 -13.82 -0.51 -11.72
N LEU A 71 -14.78 -0.83 -10.85
CA LEU A 71 -16.20 -0.50 -11.05
C LEU A 71 -16.42 1.01 -11.17
N VAL A 72 -15.71 1.81 -10.37
CA VAL A 72 -15.77 3.28 -10.44
C VAL A 72 -15.14 3.80 -11.74
N GLY A 73 -13.99 3.26 -12.14
CA GLY A 73 -13.31 3.65 -13.39
C GLY A 73 -14.12 3.31 -14.65
N ARG A 74 -14.95 2.27 -14.61
CA ARG A 74 -15.89 1.96 -15.70
C ARG A 74 -16.95 3.04 -15.91
N GLY A 75 -17.42 3.68 -14.84
CA GLY A 75 -18.41 4.76 -14.93
C GLY A 75 -17.85 6.01 -15.60
N GLU A 76 -16.56 6.30 -15.42
CA GLU A 76 -15.87 7.43 -16.06
C GLU A 76 -15.60 7.21 -17.56
N ALA A 77 -15.43 5.96 -18.01
CA ALA A 77 -15.21 5.64 -19.42
C ALA A 77 -16.50 5.59 -20.26
N ALA A 78 -17.65 5.50 -19.60
CA ALA A 78 -18.97 5.42 -20.23
C ALA A 78 -19.72 6.77 -20.26
N ALA A 79 -19.16 7.81 -19.63
CA ALA A 79 -19.69 9.17 -19.58
C ALA A 79 -18.94 10.10 -20.56
#